data_AF-A0A519Y853-F1
#
_entry.id   AF-A0A519Y853-F1
#
_cell.length_a   1.000
_cell.length_b   1.000
_cell.length_c   1.000
_cell.angle_alpha   90.00
_cell.angle_beta   90.00
_cell.angle_gamma   90.00
#
_symmetry.space_group_name_H-M   'P 1'
#
loop_
_entity.id
_entity.type
_entity.pdbx_description
1 polymer ?
#
loop_
_entity_poly.entity_id
_entity_poly.type
_entity_poly.pdbx_seq_one_letter_code
_entity_poly.pdbx_strand_id
1 'polypeptide(L)'
;RYMDAENNADFASKEAIEYWKDVDLYIGGSEHATGHLLYSRFWNKFLKDLGYTKEEEPFKKLINQGMIQGRSNFVYRINDADGKPTNTYVSAGLKKEYKTSALHVDVNIVENDTLDLNKFKAWREEYANAEFILEGGKYICGVEVEKMSKSKFNVVNPDDLIERYGADTLRMYEMFLGPLEQSKPWNTNGIEGVFKFLRKFWRLFHNEAWEFTVSDAEPTKAELKSLHKIIKKVQDDIERFSFNTSVSSFMIAVNELTDLKCNKRSILQDMVVILSPYAPHICEELWVQLGNDAGTLSYTAFPTFNPEHLVEDEFAYPVSINGKMKMNLNLSLTLAQPEVEAILLANEQFQKFLDGKAPKKIIFVKGKIINVVV
;
A
#
# COMPACT_ATOMS: atom_id res chain seq x y z
N ARG A 1 12.35 19.74 -24.63
CA ARG A 1 13.19 18.77 -25.40
C ARG A 1 12.58 17.38 -25.49
N TYR A 2 12.11 16.75 -24.39
CA TYR A 2 11.51 15.40 -24.48
C TYR A 2 10.36 15.27 -25.47
N MET A 3 9.58 16.34 -25.69
CA MET A 3 8.53 16.40 -26.71
C MET A 3 9.02 16.12 -28.15
N ASP A 4 10.30 16.35 -28.45
CA ASP A 4 10.90 16.21 -29.78
C ASP A 4 12.43 16.00 -29.67
N ALA A 5 12.84 14.87 -29.10
CA ALA A 5 14.22 14.65 -28.64
C ALA A 5 15.25 14.47 -29.78
N GLU A 6 14.81 14.04 -30.96
CA GLU A 6 15.66 13.75 -32.12
C GLU A 6 15.76 14.91 -33.13
N ASN A 7 14.98 15.98 -32.92
CA ASN A 7 14.98 17.13 -33.82
C ASN A 7 16.27 17.94 -33.67
N ASN A 8 17.15 17.86 -34.67
CA ASN A 8 18.44 18.56 -34.65
C ASN A 8 18.41 19.88 -35.44
N ALA A 9 17.25 20.27 -35.96
CA ALA A 9 17.09 21.44 -36.83
C ALA A 9 16.48 22.65 -36.12
N ASP A 10 15.65 22.41 -35.10
CA ASP A 10 14.94 23.46 -34.38
C ASP A 10 14.77 23.09 -32.89
N PHE A 11 14.15 23.97 -32.11
CA PHE A 11 13.83 23.75 -30.71
C PHE A 11 12.92 22.53 -30.49
N ALA A 12 11.76 22.51 -31.17
CA ALA A 12 10.80 21.40 -31.30
C ALA A 12 9.81 21.71 -32.44
N SER A 13 9.22 20.68 -33.06
CA SER A 13 8.17 20.85 -34.07
C SER A 13 6.92 21.52 -33.48
N LYS A 14 6.18 22.24 -34.33
CA LYS A 14 4.94 22.93 -33.91
C LYS A 14 3.88 21.93 -33.45
N GLU A 15 3.85 20.77 -34.08
CA GLU A 15 2.98 19.65 -33.77
C GLU A 15 3.30 19.09 -32.37
N ALA A 16 4.59 18.87 -32.06
CA ALA A 16 5.01 18.42 -30.74
C ALA A 16 4.68 19.43 -29.63
N ILE A 17 4.89 20.73 -29.89
CA ILE A 17 4.57 21.80 -28.94
C ILE A 17 3.06 21.86 -28.69
N GLU A 18 2.23 21.75 -29.72
CA GLU A 18 0.76 21.76 -29.56
C GLU A 18 0.24 20.50 -28.88
N TYR A 19 0.84 19.33 -29.14
CA TYR A 19 0.43 18.09 -28.52
C TYR A 19 0.79 18.03 -27.04
N TRP A 20 2.06 18.26 -26.70
CA TRP A 20 2.56 18.08 -25.33
C TRP A 20 2.29 19.26 -24.41
N LYS A 21 2.26 20.49 -24.94
CA LYS A 21 2.05 21.73 -24.17
C LYS A 21 2.98 21.81 -22.93
N ASP A 22 2.40 21.87 -21.74
CA ASP A 22 3.01 21.81 -20.43
C ASP A 22 2.84 20.43 -19.77
N VAL A 23 3.64 20.15 -18.76
CA VAL A 23 3.59 18.87 -18.06
C VAL A 23 2.35 18.84 -17.15
N ASP A 24 1.48 17.84 -17.33
CA ASP A 24 0.26 17.71 -16.50
C ASP A 24 0.59 17.50 -15.01
N LEU A 25 1.59 16.66 -14.72
CA LEU A 25 2.03 16.35 -13.37
C LEU A 25 3.55 16.24 -13.30
N TYR A 26 4.15 17.09 -12.48
CA TYR A 26 5.55 17.02 -12.10
C TYR A 26 5.70 16.50 -10.68
N ILE A 27 6.49 15.44 -10.49
CA ILE A 27 6.81 14.87 -9.18
C ILE A 27 8.30 15.08 -8.93
N GLY A 28 8.66 15.79 -7.87
CA GLY A 28 10.06 16.04 -7.53
C GLY A 28 10.24 16.54 -6.09
N GLY A 29 11.37 16.21 -5.46
CA GLY A 29 11.57 16.51 -4.04
C GLY A 29 11.56 18.02 -3.74
N SER A 30 11.18 18.37 -2.51
CA SER A 30 11.06 19.77 -2.09
C SER A 30 12.41 20.51 -2.05
N GLU A 31 13.52 19.78 -2.05
CA GLU A 31 14.89 20.32 -2.17
C GLU A 31 15.12 21.11 -3.47
N HIS A 32 14.28 20.92 -4.49
CA HIS A 32 14.39 21.58 -5.78
C HIS A 32 13.62 22.90 -5.89
N ALA A 33 12.89 23.31 -4.84
CA ALA A 33 11.98 24.45 -4.85
C ALA A 33 12.62 25.79 -5.23
N THR A 34 13.77 26.14 -4.63
CA THR A 34 14.41 27.45 -4.82
C THR A 34 15.45 27.48 -5.94
N GLY A 35 15.73 26.33 -6.56
CA GLY A 35 16.69 26.21 -7.65
C GLY A 35 16.00 25.78 -8.94
N HIS A 36 16.08 24.48 -9.23
CA HIS A 36 15.57 23.88 -10.46
C HIS A 36 14.14 24.34 -10.81
N LEU A 37 13.20 24.31 -9.86
CA LEU A 37 11.81 24.67 -10.15
C LEU A 37 11.65 26.16 -10.52
N LEU A 38 12.41 27.05 -9.88
CA LEU A 38 12.40 28.48 -10.23
C LEU A 38 13.02 28.71 -11.63
N TYR A 39 14.14 28.04 -11.93
CA TYR A 39 14.79 28.14 -13.23
C TYR A 39 13.92 27.57 -14.35
N SER A 40 13.24 26.45 -14.13
CA SER A 40 12.30 25.87 -15.09
C SER A 40 11.18 26.85 -15.45
N ARG A 41 10.63 27.56 -14.47
CA ARG A 41 9.62 28.60 -14.70
C ARG A 41 10.17 29.79 -15.47
N PHE A 42 11.35 30.29 -15.08
CA PHE A 42 12.02 31.38 -15.78
C PHE A 42 12.27 31.04 -17.26
N TRP A 43 12.87 29.87 -17.52
CA TRP A 43 13.14 29.42 -18.88
C TRP A 43 11.87 29.21 -19.69
N ASN A 44 10.81 28.66 -19.09
CA ASN A 44 9.53 28.52 -19.79
C ASN A 44 8.98 29.87 -20.26
N LYS A 45 8.98 30.88 -19.38
CA LYS A 45 8.49 32.24 -19.71
C LYS A 45 9.37 32.91 -20.77
N PHE A 46 10.68 32.82 -20.62
CA PHE A 46 11.63 33.33 -21.61
C PHE A 46 11.42 32.70 -22.98
N LEU A 47 11.25 31.37 -23.04
CA LEU A 47 11.00 30.65 -24.29
C LEU A 47 9.63 30.97 -24.88
N LYS A 48 8.62 31.22 -24.04
CA LYS A 48 7.31 31.70 -24.46
C LYS A 48 7.40 33.09 -25.11
N ASP A 49 8.14 34.02 -24.50
CA ASP A 49 8.34 35.38 -25.04
C ASP A 49 9.03 35.36 -26.41
N LEU A 50 9.86 34.34 -26.66
CA LEU A 50 10.48 34.07 -27.96
C LEU A 50 9.60 33.26 -28.93
N GLY A 51 8.42 32.81 -28.50
CA GLY A 51 7.48 32.05 -29.31
C GLY A 51 7.75 30.54 -29.43
N TYR A 52 8.65 29.99 -28.60
CA TYR A 52 9.02 28.56 -28.63
C TYR A 52 8.10 27.68 -27.77
N THR A 53 7.37 28.24 -26.82
CA THR A 53 6.37 27.54 -26.01
C THR A 53 5.07 28.35 -25.95
N LYS A 54 3.96 27.70 -25.54
CA LYS A 54 2.63 28.33 -25.49
C LYS A 54 2.19 28.66 -24.06
N GLU A 55 2.43 27.72 -23.15
CA GLU A 55 1.92 27.78 -21.78
C GLU A 55 2.74 28.72 -20.90
N GLU A 56 2.05 29.42 -20.00
CA GLU A 56 2.68 30.41 -19.10
C GLU A 56 3.54 29.75 -18.01
N GLU A 57 3.14 28.56 -17.57
CA GLU A 57 3.85 27.76 -16.56
C GLU A 57 4.17 26.38 -17.15
N PRO A 58 5.33 25.79 -16.79
CA PRO A 58 5.76 24.51 -17.37
C PRO A 58 5.06 23.29 -16.77
N PHE A 59 4.38 23.43 -15.62
CA PHE A 59 3.78 22.33 -14.88
C PHE A 59 2.36 22.72 -14.41
N LYS A 60 1.32 21.95 -14.75
CA LYS A 60 -0.06 22.17 -14.26
C LYS A 60 -0.20 21.80 -12.79
N LYS A 61 0.39 20.67 -12.41
CA LYS A 61 0.42 20.17 -11.03
C LYS A 61 1.84 19.82 -10.64
N LEU A 62 2.25 20.27 -9.46
CA LEU A 62 3.51 19.93 -8.82
C LEU A 62 3.19 19.17 -7.53
N ILE A 63 3.80 18.01 -7.33
CA ILE A 63 3.78 17.27 -6.07
C ILE A 63 5.21 17.10 -5.58
N ASN A 64 5.45 17.49 -4.33
CA ASN A 64 6.72 17.22 -3.67
C ASN A 64 6.64 15.90 -2.91
N GLN A 65 7.26 14.84 -3.44
CA GLN A 65 7.34 13.59 -2.70
C GLN A 65 8.19 13.76 -1.44
N GLY A 66 7.81 13.03 -0.38
CA GLY A 66 8.60 12.96 0.83
C GLY A 66 9.88 12.15 0.62
N MET A 67 10.90 12.43 1.44
CA MET A 67 12.15 11.69 1.39
C MET A 67 12.00 10.30 2.02
N ILE A 68 12.65 9.31 1.41
CA ILE A 68 12.92 8.03 2.07
C ILE A 68 14.17 8.20 2.93
N GLN A 69 13.99 8.12 4.25
CA GLN A 69 15.04 8.30 5.24
C GLN A 69 15.70 6.96 5.58
N GLY A 70 16.96 6.99 5.97
CA GLY A 70 17.67 5.80 6.45
C GLY A 70 17.28 5.47 7.87
N ARG A 71 17.18 4.19 8.18
CA ARG A 71 17.10 3.69 9.54
C ARG A 71 18.49 3.28 9.99
N SER A 72 19.12 4.07 10.84
CA SER A 72 20.41 3.72 11.44
C SER A 72 20.18 2.72 12.57
N ASN A 73 21.01 1.68 12.62
CA ASN A 73 21.07 0.77 13.74
C ASN A 73 22.34 1.03 14.55
N PHE A 74 22.26 0.84 15.87
CA PHE A 74 23.38 1.05 16.79
C PHE A 74 23.66 -0.18 17.63
N VAL A 75 24.95 -0.44 17.81
CA VAL A 75 25.46 -1.27 18.91
C VAL A 75 26.07 -0.36 19.97
N TYR A 76 25.96 -0.75 21.23
CA TYR A 76 26.45 0.02 22.38
C TYR A 76 27.67 -0.67 22.97
N ARG A 77 28.85 -0.09 22.71
CA ARG A 77 30.13 -0.57 23.24
C ARG A 77 30.30 -0.09 24.67
N ILE A 78 30.63 -0.99 25.59
CA ILE A 78 30.88 -0.64 27.00
C ILE A 78 32.22 0.10 27.11
N ASN A 79 32.24 1.15 27.93
CA ASN A 79 33.45 1.85 28.32
C ASN A 79 33.84 1.42 29.74
N ASP A 80 35.14 1.26 29.99
CA ASP A 80 35.66 0.97 31.32
C ASP A 80 35.54 2.19 32.27
N ALA A 81 36.05 2.04 33.49
CA ALA A 81 35.97 3.08 34.53
C ALA A 81 36.63 4.41 34.09
N ASP A 82 37.69 4.33 33.29
CA ASP A 82 38.45 5.45 32.75
C ASP A 82 37.85 6.00 31.45
N GLY A 83 36.76 5.40 30.96
CA GLY A 83 36.08 5.80 29.73
C GLY A 83 36.69 5.22 28.46
N LYS A 84 37.61 4.25 28.56
CA LYS A 84 38.18 3.59 27.39
C LYS A 84 37.25 2.50 26.86
N PRO A 85 37.12 2.34 25.54
CA PRO A 85 36.14 1.44 24.96
C PRO A 85 36.61 -0.02 25.01
N THR A 86 35.81 -0.94 25.56
CA THR A 86 36.11 -2.39 25.68
C THR A 86 35.59 -3.19 24.49
N ASN A 87 35.92 -4.47 24.32
CA ASN A 87 35.32 -5.28 23.24
C ASN A 87 33.98 -5.94 23.63
N THR A 88 33.30 -5.39 24.63
CA THR A 88 32.02 -5.91 25.12
C THR A 88 30.91 -4.94 24.74
N TYR A 89 29.82 -5.48 24.20
CA TYR A 89 28.67 -4.73 23.72
C TYR A 89 27.43 -5.11 24.51
N VAL A 90 26.56 -4.15 24.79
CA VAL A 90 25.32 -4.37 25.56
C VAL A 90 24.08 -4.03 24.74
N SER A 91 23.04 -4.87 24.86
CA SER A 91 21.74 -4.66 24.21
C SER A 91 21.13 -3.30 24.57
N ALA A 92 20.35 -2.72 23.64
CA ALA A 92 19.77 -1.40 23.78
C ALA A 92 18.94 -1.20 25.06
N GLY A 93 18.17 -2.21 25.47
CA GLY A 93 17.35 -2.16 26.68
C GLY A 93 18.17 -2.07 27.97
N LEU A 94 19.38 -2.63 27.98
CA LEU A 94 20.26 -2.72 29.14
C LEU A 94 21.30 -1.58 29.19
N LYS A 95 21.40 -0.75 28.13
CA LYS A 95 22.50 0.23 27.98
C LYS A 95 22.61 1.23 29.14
N LYS A 96 21.51 1.52 29.86
CA LYS A 96 21.49 2.49 30.96
C LYS A 96 22.25 2.02 32.20
N GLU A 97 22.50 0.72 32.31
CA GLU A 97 23.25 0.11 33.41
C GLU A 97 24.78 0.25 33.23
N TYR A 98 25.22 0.74 32.06
CA TYR A 98 26.63 0.80 31.66
C TYR A 98 26.98 2.18 31.10
N LYS A 99 28.25 2.57 31.22
CA LYS A 99 28.78 3.68 30.41
C LYS A 99 29.02 3.15 29.00
N THR A 100 28.37 3.72 27.99
CA THR A 100 28.43 3.19 26.62
C THR A 100 28.71 4.25 25.57
N SER A 101 29.32 3.83 24.47
CA SER A 101 29.47 4.58 23.22
C SER A 101 28.63 3.91 22.14
N ALA A 102 27.78 4.67 21.46
CA ALA A 102 26.97 4.17 20.34
C ALA A 102 27.81 4.12 19.07
N LEU A 103 27.72 3.01 18.33
CA LEU A 103 28.39 2.81 17.05
C LEU A 103 27.35 2.40 16.01
N HIS A 104 27.36 3.07 14.86
CA HIS A 104 26.57 2.64 13.71
C HIS A 104 26.98 1.24 13.26
N VAL A 105 25.99 0.42 12.96
CA VAL A 105 26.18 -0.92 12.43
C VAL A 105 25.46 -1.07 11.09
N ASP A 106 26.02 -1.89 10.20
CA ASP A 106 25.42 -2.16 8.90
C ASP A 106 24.00 -2.70 9.03
N VAL A 107 23.06 -2.02 8.38
CA VAL A 107 21.64 -2.39 8.40
C VAL A 107 21.40 -3.79 7.83
N ASN A 108 22.29 -4.31 6.98
CA ASN A 108 22.17 -5.63 6.37
C ASN A 108 22.53 -6.79 7.32
N ILE A 109 23.12 -6.49 8.48
CA ILE A 109 23.41 -7.48 9.53
C ILE A 109 22.46 -7.36 10.73
N VAL A 110 21.36 -6.64 10.58
CA VAL A 110 20.31 -6.46 11.58
C VAL A 110 18.96 -6.85 10.97
N GLU A 111 18.23 -7.73 11.63
CA GLU A 111 16.89 -8.16 11.22
C GLU A 111 15.91 -8.01 12.38
N ASN A 112 14.79 -7.31 12.17
CA ASN A 112 13.81 -7.04 13.24
C ASN A 112 14.47 -6.56 14.53
N ASP A 113 15.42 -5.63 14.39
CA ASP A 113 16.17 -4.96 15.46
C ASP A 113 17.14 -5.88 16.19
N THR A 114 17.24 -7.12 15.75
CA THR A 114 18.15 -8.12 16.30
C THR A 114 19.42 -8.15 15.46
N LEU A 115 20.57 -7.96 16.11
CA LEU A 115 21.88 -8.05 15.46
C LEU A 115 22.25 -9.51 15.19
N ASP A 116 22.71 -9.79 13.96
CA ASP A 116 23.39 -11.05 13.64
C ASP A 116 24.82 -11.00 14.21
N LEU A 117 25.03 -11.69 15.33
CA LEU A 117 26.30 -11.67 16.06
C LEU A 117 27.45 -12.26 15.25
N ASN A 118 27.18 -13.27 14.42
CA ASN A 118 28.23 -13.91 13.61
C ASN A 118 28.67 -12.98 12.49
N LYS A 119 27.71 -12.36 11.80
CA LYS A 119 28.02 -11.35 10.77
C LYS A 119 28.70 -10.13 11.37
N PHE A 120 28.31 -9.68 12.57
CA PHE A 120 28.97 -8.58 13.25
C PHE A 120 30.45 -8.89 13.56
N LYS A 121 30.73 -10.08 14.12
CA LYS A 121 32.11 -10.52 14.38
C LYS A 121 32.96 -10.65 13.11
N ALA A 122 32.33 -11.08 12.01
CA ALA A 122 32.99 -11.20 10.71
C ALA A 122 33.10 -9.86 9.94
N TRP A 123 32.38 -8.82 10.38
CA TRP A 123 32.29 -7.57 9.66
C TRP A 123 33.61 -6.81 9.61
N ARG A 124 34.36 -6.82 10.72
CA ARG A 124 35.69 -6.20 10.85
C ARG A 124 36.56 -6.99 11.81
N GLU A 125 37.86 -7.01 11.55
CA GLU A 125 38.84 -7.75 12.37
C GLU A 125 38.79 -7.35 13.86
N GLU A 126 38.57 -6.06 14.15
CA GLU A 126 38.46 -5.56 15.53
C GLU A 126 37.27 -6.16 16.32
N TYR A 127 36.24 -6.67 15.64
CA TYR A 127 35.05 -7.26 16.26
C TYR A 127 35.11 -8.78 16.38
N ALA A 128 36.17 -9.44 15.89
CA ALA A 128 36.25 -10.90 15.86
C ALA A 128 36.05 -11.55 17.25
N ASN A 129 36.58 -10.90 18.29
CA ASN A 129 36.48 -11.33 19.69
C ASN A 129 35.44 -10.53 20.49
N ALA A 130 34.43 -9.96 19.83
CA ALA A 130 33.39 -9.20 20.51
C ALA A 130 32.58 -10.08 21.47
N GLU A 131 32.30 -9.55 22.65
CA GLU A 131 31.43 -10.15 23.66
C GLU A 131 30.11 -9.40 23.74
N PHE A 132 29.02 -10.09 24.08
CA PHE A 132 27.68 -9.51 24.04
C PHE A 132 26.89 -9.77 25.32
N ILE A 133 26.35 -8.70 25.90
CA ILE A 133 25.33 -8.74 26.96
C ILE A 133 23.96 -8.66 26.29
N LEU A 134 23.21 -9.75 26.36
CA LEU A 134 21.98 -9.98 25.63
C LEU A 134 20.74 -9.69 26.50
N GLU A 135 19.65 -9.33 25.83
CA GLU A 135 18.31 -9.18 26.40
C GLU A 135 17.43 -10.32 25.90
N GLY A 136 16.98 -11.21 26.78
CA GLY A 136 16.16 -12.36 26.39
C GLY A 136 16.85 -13.30 25.39
N GLY A 137 18.18 -13.42 25.46
CA GLY A 137 18.97 -14.24 24.54
C GLY A 137 19.24 -13.62 23.17
N LYS A 138 18.86 -12.35 22.96
CA LYS A 138 19.10 -11.61 21.71
C LYS A 138 19.84 -10.30 21.97
N TYR A 139 20.56 -9.80 20.97
CA TYR A 139 21.12 -8.46 21.01
C TYR A 139 20.17 -7.52 20.26
N ILE A 140 19.50 -6.63 20.99
CA ILE A 140 18.59 -5.65 20.40
C ILE A 140 19.36 -4.36 20.13
N CYS A 141 19.34 -3.90 18.88
CA CYS A 141 20.00 -2.68 18.43
C CYS A 141 19.25 -1.42 18.88
N GLY A 142 20.00 -0.33 19.04
CA GLY A 142 19.42 1.01 19.05
C GLY A 142 18.99 1.42 17.64
N VAL A 143 18.01 2.32 17.54
CA VAL A 143 17.46 2.75 16.25
C VAL A 143 17.31 4.25 16.24
N GLU A 144 17.69 4.88 15.13
CA GLU A 144 17.42 6.30 14.87
C GLU A 144 17.09 6.50 13.39
N VAL A 145 16.19 7.44 13.10
CA VAL A 145 15.84 7.80 11.72
C VAL A 145 16.70 8.98 11.31
N GLU A 146 17.51 8.78 10.27
CA GLU A 146 18.49 9.76 9.83
C GLU A 146 18.58 9.80 8.29
N LYS A 147 19.24 10.81 7.71
CA LYS A 147 19.57 10.79 6.28
C LYS A 147 20.47 9.58 5.96
N MET A 148 20.18 8.88 4.86
CA MET A 148 21.03 7.78 4.37
C MET A 148 22.43 8.30 4.03
N SER A 149 23.47 7.61 4.52
CA SER A 149 24.87 7.85 4.14
C SER A 149 25.73 6.61 4.31
N LYS A 150 26.76 6.48 3.45
CA LYS A 150 27.73 5.39 3.55
C LYS A 150 28.43 5.35 4.91
N SER A 151 28.70 6.52 5.51
CA SER A 151 29.33 6.63 6.84
C SER A 151 28.47 6.11 7.99
N LYS A 152 27.15 6.04 7.82
CA LYS A 152 26.20 5.55 8.85
C LYS A 152 25.82 4.09 8.63
N PHE A 153 26.33 3.44 7.58
CA PHE A 153 26.00 2.06 7.18
C PHE A 153 24.49 1.79 7.06
N ASN A 154 23.72 2.83 6.71
CA ASN A 154 22.25 2.80 6.61
C ASN A 154 21.73 2.98 5.17
N VAL A 155 22.62 2.82 4.19
CA VAL A 155 22.27 2.80 2.77
C VAL A 155 21.79 1.40 2.43
N VAL A 156 20.61 1.30 1.83
CA VAL A 156 20.06 0.05 1.31
C VAL A 156 20.12 0.12 -0.21
N ASN A 157 20.75 -0.89 -0.84
CA ASN A 157 20.78 -0.99 -2.28
C ASN A 157 19.46 -1.60 -2.79
N PRO A 158 18.71 -0.93 -3.68
CA PRO A 158 17.52 -1.51 -4.31
C PRO A 158 17.78 -2.88 -4.95
N ASP A 159 18.94 -3.08 -5.57
CA ASP A 159 19.27 -4.33 -6.27
C ASP A 159 19.22 -5.55 -5.33
N ASP A 160 19.74 -5.40 -4.10
CA ASP A 160 19.73 -6.48 -3.10
C ASP A 160 18.30 -6.85 -2.64
N LEU A 161 17.36 -5.91 -2.75
CA LEU A 161 15.94 -6.16 -2.44
C LEU A 161 15.23 -6.77 -3.64
N ILE A 162 15.54 -6.31 -4.85
CA ILE A 162 15.00 -6.85 -6.09
C ILE A 162 15.42 -8.31 -6.25
N GLU A 163 16.69 -8.65 -5.99
CA GLU A 163 17.17 -10.04 -6.07
C GLU A 163 16.44 -10.95 -5.07
N ARG A 164 16.13 -10.45 -3.87
CA ARG A 164 15.47 -11.24 -2.81
C ARG A 164 13.95 -11.34 -2.97
N TYR A 165 13.30 -10.27 -3.39
CA TYR A 165 11.83 -10.12 -3.33
C TYR A 165 11.18 -9.83 -4.68
N GLY A 166 11.95 -9.49 -5.71
CA GLY A 166 11.47 -9.05 -7.02
C GLY A 166 11.14 -7.55 -7.08
N ALA A 167 11.20 -7.00 -8.30
CA ALA A 167 10.96 -5.58 -8.56
C ALA A 167 9.54 -5.13 -8.20
N ASP A 168 8.53 -5.96 -8.46
CA ASP A 168 7.14 -5.64 -8.12
C ASP A 168 6.92 -5.48 -6.62
N THR A 169 7.56 -6.35 -5.82
CA THR A 169 7.49 -6.23 -4.36
C THR A 169 8.07 -4.91 -3.89
N LEU A 170 9.25 -4.53 -4.41
CA LEU A 170 9.89 -3.27 -4.05
C LEU A 170 9.01 -2.08 -4.42
N ARG A 171 8.52 -2.02 -5.67
CA ARG A 171 7.64 -0.94 -6.15
C ARG A 171 6.40 -0.78 -5.29
N MET A 172 5.70 -1.89 -5.04
CA MET A 172 4.50 -1.90 -4.21
C MET A 172 4.79 -1.47 -2.78
N TYR A 173 5.92 -1.92 -2.23
CA TYR A 173 6.33 -1.56 -0.88
C TYR A 173 6.62 -0.06 -0.73
N GLU A 174 7.33 0.54 -1.69
CA GLU A 174 7.58 1.99 -1.70
C GLU A 174 6.27 2.79 -1.73
N MET A 175 5.29 2.35 -2.54
CA MET A 175 3.97 2.98 -2.58
C MET A 175 3.19 2.77 -1.28
N PHE A 176 3.39 1.65 -0.59
CA PHE A 176 2.69 1.29 0.65
C PHE A 176 3.21 2.00 1.90
N LEU A 177 4.47 2.46 1.90
CA LEU A 177 5.13 3.09 3.07
C LEU A 177 4.34 4.26 3.69
N GLY A 178 3.49 4.93 2.92
CA GLY A 178 2.61 5.99 3.40
C GLY A 178 2.29 7.03 2.32
N PRO A 179 1.62 8.14 2.67
CA PRO A 179 1.24 9.18 1.72
C PRO A 179 2.44 9.71 0.93
N LEU A 180 2.28 9.94 -0.39
CA LEU A 180 3.36 10.30 -1.31
C LEU A 180 4.22 11.48 -0.83
N GLU A 181 3.58 12.51 -0.28
CA GLU A 181 4.22 13.78 0.14
C GLU A 181 4.96 13.69 1.48
N GLN A 182 4.73 12.65 2.28
CA GLN A 182 5.33 12.51 3.60
C GLN A 182 6.65 11.76 3.55
N SER A 183 7.64 12.28 4.27
CA SER A 183 8.91 11.58 4.45
C SER A 183 8.70 10.33 5.30
N LYS A 184 9.34 9.22 4.93
CA LYS A 184 9.18 7.93 5.61
C LYS A 184 10.54 7.33 5.94
N PRO A 185 10.70 6.69 7.11
CA PRO A 185 11.86 5.86 7.36
C PRO A 185 11.78 4.60 6.48
N TRP A 186 12.90 4.27 5.84
CA TRP A 186 13.08 2.99 5.18
C TRP A 186 13.15 1.87 6.23
N ASN A 187 12.22 0.91 6.16
CA ASN A 187 12.17 -0.21 7.10
C ASN A 187 11.78 -1.53 6.42
N THR A 188 12.78 -2.31 6.03
CA THR A 188 12.58 -3.57 5.32
C THR A 188 11.69 -4.60 6.05
N ASN A 189 11.39 -4.45 7.35
CA ASN A 189 10.52 -5.38 8.06
C ASN A 189 9.11 -5.49 7.43
N GLY A 190 8.64 -4.45 6.74
CA GLY A 190 7.32 -4.45 6.09
C GLY A 190 7.28 -5.07 4.68
N ILE A 191 8.44 -5.25 4.02
CA ILE A 191 8.49 -5.69 2.61
C ILE A 191 7.97 -7.13 2.43
N GLU A 192 8.21 -7.97 3.43
CA GLU A 192 7.77 -9.37 3.48
C GLU A 192 6.24 -9.50 3.40
N GLY A 193 5.51 -8.53 3.95
CA GLY A 193 4.05 -8.49 3.86
C GLY A 193 3.55 -8.29 2.43
N VAL A 194 4.23 -7.44 1.66
CA VAL A 194 3.94 -7.18 0.25
C VAL A 194 4.32 -8.39 -0.61
N PHE A 195 5.47 -9.01 -0.34
CA PHE A 195 5.89 -10.24 -1.03
C PHE A 195 4.86 -11.36 -0.86
N LYS A 196 4.40 -11.58 0.37
CA LYS A 196 3.35 -12.56 0.69
C LYS A 196 2.01 -12.21 0.03
N PHE A 197 1.67 -10.92 -0.05
CA PHE A 197 0.47 -10.48 -0.78
C PHE A 197 0.55 -10.84 -2.26
N LEU A 198 1.66 -10.56 -2.95
CA LEU A 198 1.81 -10.92 -4.36
C LEU A 198 1.71 -12.42 -4.60
N ARG A 199 2.24 -13.25 -3.68
CA ARG A 199 2.05 -14.71 -3.71
C ARG A 199 0.58 -15.12 -3.53
N LYS A 200 -0.19 -14.42 -2.69
CA LYS A 200 -1.63 -14.64 -2.54
C LYS A 200 -2.39 -14.23 -3.80
N PHE A 201 -2.04 -13.10 -4.40
CA PHE A 201 -2.62 -12.66 -5.66
C PHE A 201 -2.38 -13.70 -6.77
N TRP A 202 -1.14 -14.18 -6.92
CA TRP A 202 -0.80 -15.27 -7.84
C TRP A 202 -1.63 -16.54 -7.61
N ARG A 203 -1.88 -16.90 -6.34
CA ARG A 203 -2.67 -18.07 -5.96
C ARG A 203 -4.12 -17.98 -6.42
N LEU A 204 -4.72 -16.81 -6.63
CA LEU A 204 -6.09 -16.70 -7.17
C LEU A 204 -6.23 -17.37 -8.55
N PHE A 205 -5.13 -17.45 -9.30
CA PHE A 205 -5.08 -18.00 -10.65
C PHE A 205 -4.68 -19.48 -10.67
N HIS A 206 -4.25 -20.03 -9.54
CA HIS A 206 -3.60 -21.34 -9.47
C HIS A 206 -4.17 -22.24 -8.36
N ASN A 207 -4.31 -23.53 -8.63
CA ASN A 207 -4.75 -24.51 -7.63
C ASN A 207 -3.66 -24.81 -6.58
N GLU A 208 -3.93 -25.72 -5.64
CA GLU A 208 -2.98 -26.11 -4.58
C GLU A 208 -1.64 -26.65 -5.12
N ALA A 209 -1.68 -27.34 -6.27
CA ALA A 209 -0.53 -27.87 -6.99
C ALA A 209 0.22 -26.81 -7.83
N TRP A 210 -0.20 -25.54 -7.77
CA TRP A 210 0.34 -24.43 -8.57
C TRP A 210 0.12 -24.56 -10.08
N GLU A 211 -0.94 -25.26 -10.48
CA GLU A 211 -1.36 -25.30 -11.88
C GLU A 211 -2.35 -24.17 -12.14
N PHE A 212 -2.26 -23.54 -13.31
CA PHE A 212 -3.16 -22.45 -13.70
C PHE A 212 -4.60 -22.99 -13.86
N THR A 213 -5.54 -22.43 -13.10
CA THR A 213 -6.94 -22.88 -13.04
C THR A 213 -7.91 -21.71 -13.02
N VAL A 214 -8.09 -21.07 -14.17
CA VAL A 214 -9.08 -20.01 -14.38
C VAL A 214 -10.26 -20.55 -15.18
N SER A 215 -11.48 -20.17 -14.79
CA SER A 215 -12.76 -20.59 -15.35
C SER A 215 -13.42 -19.46 -16.14
N ASP A 216 -14.08 -19.80 -17.24
CA ASP A 216 -14.92 -18.88 -18.02
C ASP A 216 -16.38 -18.81 -17.53
N ALA A 217 -16.66 -19.33 -16.34
CA ALA A 217 -17.98 -19.23 -15.72
C ALA A 217 -18.33 -17.76 -15.35
N GLU A 218 -19.63 -17.46 -15.37
CA GLU A 218 -20.15 -16.15 -14.98
C GLU A 218 -19.82 -15.80 -13.52
N PRO A 219 -19.40 -14.56 -13.23
CA PRO A 219 -19.16 -14.10 -11.86
C PRO A 219 -20.41 -14.07 -11.00
N THR A 220 -20.23 -14.35 -9.71
CA THR A 220 -21.28 -14.13 -8.71
C THR A 220 -21.42 -12.64 -8.36
N LYS A 221 -22.58 -12.26 -7.82
CA LYS A 221 -22.81 -10.88 -7.32
C LYS A 221 -21.79 -10.46 -6.25
N ALA A 222 -21.36 -11.39 -5.39
CA ALA A 222 -20.36 -11.11 -4.36
C ALA A 222 -18.97 -10.82 -4.94
N GLU A 223 -18.57 -11.55 -5.99
CA GLU A 223 -17.29 -11.31 -6.69
C GLU A 223 -17.30 -9.99 -7.44
N LEU A 224 -18.38 -9.69 -8.17
CA LEU A 224 -18.56 -8.39 -8.84
C LEU A 224 -18.55 -7.23 -7.84
N LYS A 225 -19.19 -7.40 -6.68
CA LYS A 225 -19.15 -6.40 -5.61
C LYS A 225 -17.73 -6.17 -5.10
N SER A 226 -16.94 -7.21 -4.86
CA SER A 226 -15.54 -7.07 -4.44
C SER A 226 -14.71 -6.36 -5.51
N LEU A 227 -14.86 -6.76 -6.77
CA LEU A 227 -14.19 -6.14 -7.91
C LEU A 227 -14.53 -4.64 -8.05
N HIS A 228 -15.82 -4.29 -8.07
CA HIS A 228 -16.22 -2.90 -8.26
C HIS A 228 -15.90 -2.00 -7.05
N LYS A 229 -15.78 -2.55 -5.84
CA LYS A 229 -15.24 -1.81 -4.69
C LYS A 229 -13.78 -1.41 -4.96
N ILE A 230 -12.95 -2.35 -5.42
CA ILE A 230 -11.53 -2.07 -5.65
C ILE A 230 -11.30 -1.19 -6.88
N ILE A 231 -12.06 -1.38 -7.98
CA ILE A 231 -12.01 -0.48 -9.16
C ILE A 231 -12.23 0.97 -8.71
N LYS A 232 -13.36 1.22 -8.02
CA LYS A 232 -13.70 2.58 -7.55
C LYS A 232 -12.61 3.14 -6.65
N LYS A 233 -12.15 2.34 -5.68
CA LYS A 233 -11.17 2.78 -4.69
C LYS A 233 -9.84 3.17 -5.34
N VAL A 234 -9.35 2.35 -6.28
CA VAL A 234 -8.08 2.60 -6.96
C VAL A 234 -8.19 3.78 -7.92
N GLN A 235 -9.28 3.92 -8.68
CA GLN A 235 -9.51 5.13 -9.49
C GLN A 235 -9.47 6.39 -8.63
N ASP A 236 -10.24 6.42 -7.54
CA ASP A 236 -10.29 7.58 -6.63
C ASP A 236 -8.91 7.88 -6.02
N ASP A 237 -8.14 6.85 -5.67
CA ASP A 237 -6.82 7.02 -5.08
C ASP A 237 -5.77 7.51 -6.07
N ILE A 238 -5.78 7.01 -7.31
CA ILE A 238 -4.82 7.42 -8.34
C ILE A 238 -5.01 8.92 -8.63
N GLU A 239 -6.25 9.36 -8.81
CA GLU A 239 -6.59 10.78 -9.02
C GLU A 239 -6.17 11.67 -7.83
N ARG A 240 -6.20 11.11 -6.62
CA ARG A 240 -5.81 11.79 -5.38
C ARG A 240 -4.37 11.52 -4.95
N PHE A 241 -3.58 10.81 -5.75
CA PHE A 241 -2.19 10.43 -5.42
C PHE A 241 -2.03 9.69 -4.08
N SER A 242 -3.07 8.95 -3.66
CA SER A 242 -3.17 8.24 -2.38
C SER A 242 -2.78 6.76 -2.50
N PHE A 243 -1.65 6.51 -3.16
CA PHE A 243 -1.20 5.18 -3.62
C PHE A 243 -1.05 4.14 -2.49
N ASN A 244 -0.68 4.58 -1.29
CA ASN A 244 -0.50 3.71 -0.14
C ASN A 244 -1.81 3.02 0.29
N THR A 245 -2.94 3.70 0.16
CA THR A 245 -4.24 3.13 0.55
C THR A 245 -4.80 2.17 -0.49
N SER A 246 -4.35 2.28 -1.75
CA SER A 246 -4.66 1.34 -2.82
C SER A 246 -4.03 -0.02 -2.53
N VAL A 247 -2.78 -0.07 -2.07
CA VAL A 247 -2.10 -1.32 -1.68
C VAL A 247 -2.86 -2.07 -0.60
N SER A 248 -3.30 -1.39 0.46
CA SER A 248 -4.15 -2.02 1.49
C SER A 248 -5.46 -2.55 0.91
N SER A 249 -6.06 -1.82 -0.03
CA SER A 249 -7.33 -2.18 -0.64
C SER A 249 -7.19 -3.39 -1.57
N PHE A 250 -6.06 -3.54 -2.27
CA PHE A 250 -5.72 -4.76 -3.01
C PHE A 250 -5.63 -5.97 -2.08
N MET A 251 -4.95 -5.83 -0.94
CA MET A 251 -4.86 -6.92 0.05
C MET A 251 -6.24 -7.37 0.53
N ILE A 252 -7.15 -6.41 0.78
CA ILE A 252 -8.54 -6.71 1.18
C ILE A 252 -9.28 -7.44 0.04
N ALA A 253 -9.26 -6.89 -1.18
CA ALA A 253 -9.95 -7.49 -2.33
C ALA A 253 -9.45 -8.91 -2.64
N VAL A 254 -8.14 -9.15 -2.59
CA VAL A 254 -7.57 -10.48 -2.79
C VAL A 254 -8.01 -11.47 -1.71
N ASN A 255 -8.05 -11.05 -0.44
CA ASN A 255 -8.56 -11.92 0.63
C ASN A 255 -10.07 -12.20 0.44
N GLU A 256 -10.89 -11.20 0.11
CA GLU A 256 -12.32 -11.38 -0.18
C GLU A 256 -12.54 -12.37 -1.34
N LEU A 257 -11.83 -12.20 -2.45
CA LEU A 257 -11.91 -13.10 -3.61
C LEU A 257 -11.39 -14.51 -3.29
N THR A 258 -10.39 -14.63 -2.42
CA THR A 258 -9.89 -15.94 -1.94
C THR A 258 -10.98 -16.66 -1.13
N ASP A 259 -11.63 -15.96 -0.20
CA ASP A 259 -12.69 -16.52 0.64
C ASP A 259 -13.92 -16.94 -0.20
N LEU A 260 -14.20 -16.19 -1.27
CA LEU A 260 -15.22 -16.51 -2.26
C LEU A 260 -14.83 -17.66 -3.21
N LYS A 261 -13.59 -18.17 -3.11
CA LYS A 261 -13.02 -19.16 -4.04
C LYS A 261 -13.16 -18.71 -5.50
N CYS A 262 -12.87 -17.43 -5.74
CA CYS A 262 -12.94 -16.84 -7.07
C CYS A 262 -11.83 -17.39 -7.97
N ASN A 263 -12.21 -17.82 -9.17
CA ASN A 263 -11.30 -18.21 -10.23
C ASN A 263 -11.83 -17.79 -11.61
N LYS A 264 -12.68 -16.76 -11.68
CA LYS A 264 -13.45 -16.42 -12.89
C LYS A 264 -12.62 -15.47 -13.74
N ARG A 265 -12.45 -15.77 -15.03
CA ARG A 265 -11.56 -15.04 -15.95
C ARG A 265 -11.89 -13.56 -15.97
N SER A 266 -13.16 -13.20 -16.13
CA SER A 266 -13.60 -11.80 -16.19
C SER A 266 -13.26 -11.00 -14.94
N ILE A 267 -13.35 -11.59 -13.74
CA ILE A 267 -12.97 -10.92 -12.49
C ILE A 267 -11.46 -10.78 -12.37
N LEU A 268 -10.75 -11.89 -12.60
CA LEU A 268 -9.30 -11.94 -12.41
C LEU A 268 -8.54 -11.11 -13.45
N GLN A 269 -9.06 -11.02 -14.67
CA GLN A 269 -8.52 -10.17 -15.72
C GLN A 269 -8.56 -8.69 -15.33
N ASP A 270 -9.69 -8.20 -14.83
CA ASP A 270 -9.78 -6.80 -14.38
C ASP A 270 -8.88 -6.55 -13.16
N MET A 271 -8.76 -7.52 -12.24
CA MET A 271 -7.80 -7.43 -11.13
C MET A 271 -6.35 -7.27 -11.60
N VAL A 272 -5.94 -7.98 -12.68
CA VAL A 272 -4.62 -7.81 -13.30
C VAL A 272 -4.43 -6.39 -13.81
N VAL A 273 -5.42 -5.83 -14.53
CA VAL A 273 -5.32 -4.47 -15.06
C VAL A 273 -5.19 -3.43 -13.94
N ILE A 274 -6.02 -3.53 -12.89
CA ILE A 274 -6.04 -2.56 -11.78
C ILE A 274 -4.73 -2.59 -10.99
N LEU A 275 -4.11 -3.77 -10.81
CA LEU A 275 -2.85 -3.93 -10.08
C LEU A 275 -1.61 -3.57 -10.93
N SER A 276 -1.71 -3.60 -12.26
CA SER A 276 -0.57 -3.42 -13.18
C SER A 276 0.25 -2.13 -12.99
N PRO A 277 -0.30 -0.97 -12.60
CA PRO A 277 0.54 0.23 -12.35
C PRO A 277 1.53 0.03 -11.20
N TYR A 278 1.19 -0.86 -10.25
CA TYR A 278 1.95 -1.14 -9.05
C TYR A 278 2.93 -2.30 -9.26
N ALA A 279 2.44 -3.42 -9.78
CA ALA A 279 3.18 -4.67 -9.98
C ALA A 279 3.10 -5.16 -11.43
N PRO A 280 3.72 -4.45 -12.39
CA PRO A 280 3.53 -4.73 -13.82
C PRO A 280 4.04 -6.10 -14.26
N HIS A 281 5.13 -6.63 -13.69
CA HIS A 281 5.77 -7.84 -14.22
C HIS A 281 4.92 -9.09 -13.96
N ILE A 282 4.48 -9.28 -12.71
CA ILE A 282 3.57 -10.36 -12.32
C ILE A 282 2.22 -10.24 -13.04
N CYS A 283 1.76 -9.01 -13.27
CA CYS A 283 0.51 -8.76 -13.99
C CYS A 283 0.63 -9.12 -15.47
N GLU A 284 1.74 -8.79 -16.14
CA GLU A 284 1.97 -9.17 -17.54
C GLU A 284 2.04 -10.70 -17.71
N GLU A 285 2.73 -11.38 -16.80
CA GLU A 285 2.81 -12.85 -16.83
C GLU A 285 1.41 -13.49 -16.69
N LEU A 286 0.60 -13.00 -15.74
CA LEU A 286 -0.78 -13.46 -15.57
C LEU A 286 -1.67 -13.07 -16.76
N TRP A 287 -1.46 -11.90 -17.36
CA TRP A 287 -2.17 -11.44 -18.55
C TRP A 287 -2.01 -12.40 -19.72
N VAL A 288 -0.78 -12.87 -19.94
CA VAL A 288 -0.46 -13.90 -20.96
C VAL A 288 -1.08 -15.24 -20.60
N GLN A 289 -1.00 -15.69 -19.34
CA GLN A 289 -1.65 -16.94 -18.90
C GLN A 289 -3.19 -16.89 -19.03
N LEU A 290 -3.79 -15.71 -18.89
CA LEU A 290 -5.20 -15.47 -19.17
C LEU A 290 -5.55 -15.55 -20.67
N GLY A 291 -4.58 -15.76 -21.55
CA GLY A 291 -4.77 -15.96 -22.99
C GLY A 291 -4.66 -14.69 -23.82
N ASN A 292 -4.15 -13.59 -23.26
CA ASN A 292 -3.94 -12.34 -23.98
C ASN A 292 -2.52 -12.27 -24.57
N ASP A 293 -2.32 -11.42 -25.58
CA ASP A 293 -1.01 -11.26 -26.22
C ASP A 293 -0.01 -10.53 -25.31
N ALA A 294 1.23 -10.99 -25.28
CA ALA A 294 2.29 -10.38 -24.49
C ALA A 294 2.57 -8.92 -24.90
N GLY A 295 2.76 -8.05 -23.92
CA GLY A 295 3.02 -6.62 -24.10
C GLY A 295 1.76 -5.79 -24.32
N THR A 296 0.56 -6.40 -24.32
CA THR A 296 -0.69 -5.67 -24.58
C THR A 296 -1.35 -5.10 -23.32
N LEU A 297 -0.98 -5.57 -22.12
CA LEU A 297 -1.57 -5.10 -20.87
C LEU A 297 -1.45 -3.58 -20.71
N SER A 298 -0.30 -2.99 -21.05
CA SER A 298 -0.07 -1.55 -20.91
C SER A 298 -0.93 -0.68 -21.86
N TYR A 299 -1.54 -1.30 -22.88
CA TYR A 299 -2.42 -0.63 -23.84
C TYR A 299 -3.90 -0.93 -23.60
N THR A 300 -4.21 -1.81 -22.65
CA THR A 300 -5.59 -2.15 -22.33
C THR A 300 -6.28 -1.02 -21.58
N ALA A 301 -7.59 -0.90 -21.76
CA ALA A 301 -8.36 0.12 -21.06
C ALA A 301 -8.47 -0.24 -19.57
N PHE A 302 -8.39 0.77 -18.71
CA PHE A 302 -8.64 0.59 -17.28
C PHE A 302 -10.12 0.18 -17.05
N PRO A 303 -10.43 -0.78 -16.15
CA PRO A 303 -11.79 -1.26 -15.95
C PRO A 303 -12.74 -0.14 -15.49
N THR A 304 -13.97 -0.16 -16.02
CA THR A 304 -14.96 0.88 -15.72
C THR A 304 -15.74 0.52 -14.46
N PHE A 305 -15.80 1.44 -13.49
CA PHE A 305 -16.64 1.30 -12.32
C PHE A 305 -18.13 1.27 -12.69
N ASN A 306 -18.85 0.24 -12.23
CA ASN A 306 -20.31 0.17 -12.28
C ASN A 306 -20.90 0.24 -10.85
N PRO A 307 -21.62 1.32 -10.50
CA PRO A 307 -22.18 1.51 -9.16
C PRO A 307 -23.29 0.50 -8.80
N GLU A 308 -23.94 -0.15 -9.76
CA GLU A 308 -25.02 -1.09 -9.51
C GLU A 308 -24.57 -2.31 -8.69
N HIS A 309 -23.30 -2.74 -8.85
CA HIS A 309 -22.74 -3.86 -8.08
C HIS A 309 -22.45 -3.51 -6.62
N LEU A 310 -22.47 -2.22 -6.25
CA LEU A 310 -22.29 -1.76 -4.88
C LEU A 310 -23.60 -1.48 -4.16
N VAL A 311 -24.74 -1.60 -4.84
CA VAL A 311 -26.04 -1.51 -4.21
C VAL A 311 -26.21 -2.71 -3.30
N GLU A 312 -26.29 -2.44 -1.99
CA GLU A 312 -26.63 -3.45 -1.00
C GLU A 312 -28.08 -3.91 -1.22
N ASP A 313 -28.28 -5.22 -1.38
CA ASP A 313 -29.64 -5.77 -1.42
C ASP A 313 -30.18 -5.99 -0.01
N GLU A 314 -29.30 -6.13 0.98
CA GLU A 314 -29.63 -6.48 2.35
C GLU A 314 -28.90 -5.56 3.33
N PHE A 315 -29.55 -5.25 4.45
CA PHE A 315 -28.98 -4.46 5.52
C PHE A 315 -29.16 -5.19 6.84
N ALA A 316 -28.09 -5.26 7.62
CA ALA A 316 -28.10 -5.80 8.98
C ALA A 316 -28.73 -4.78 9.94
N TYR A 317 -30.06 -4.77 10.04
CA TYR A 317 -30.78 -3.81 10.87
C TYR A 317 -30.49 -4.06 12.35
N PRO A 318 -29.90 -3.10 13.08
CA PRO A 318 -29.88 -3.19 14.53
C PRO A 318 -31.31 -3.11 15.04
N VAL A 319 -31.72 -4.11 15.81
CA VAL A 319 -33.03 -4.21 16.46
C VAL A 319 -32.86 -3.79 17.92
N SER A 320 -33.59 -2.74 18.30
CA SER A 320 -33.60 -2.19 19.65
C SER A 320 -34.97 -2.32 20.29
N ILE A 321 -35.01 -2.51 21.61
CA ILE A 321 -36.24 -2.50 22.41
C ILE A 321 -36.13 -1.39 23.46
N ASN A 322 -37.10 -0.47 23.47
CA ASN A 322 -37.09 0.73 24.32
C ASN A 322 -35.72 1.45 24.26
N GLY A 323 -35.15 1.57 23.05
CA GLY A 323 -33.88 2.26 22.79
C GLY A 323 -32.61 1.46 23.10
N LYS A 324 -32.70 0.21 23.58
CA LYS A 324 -31.53 -0.65 23.85
C LYS A 324 -31.38 -1.72 22.77
N MET A 325 -30.23 -1.77 22.09
CA MET A 325 -29.91 -2.76 21.05
C MET A 325 -29.89 -4.18 21.62
N LYS A 326 -30.47 -5.14 20.88
CA LYS A 326 -30.62 -6.55 21.29
C LYS A 326 -30.05 -7.54 20.29
N MET A 327 -30.20 -7.28 18.99
CA MET A 327 -29.72 -8.14 17.92
C MET A 327 -29.57 -7.35 16.62
N ASN A 328 -28.93 -7.95 15.63
CA ASN A 328 -29.03 -7.52 14.24
C ASN A 328 -29.95 -8.48 13.48
N LEU A 329 -30.76 -7.95 12.57
CA LEU A 329 -31.63 -8.72 11.68
C LEU A 329 -31.31 -8.34 10.24
N ASN A 330 -30.77 -9.28 9.47
CA ASN A 330 -30.52 -9.07 8.04
C ASN A 330 -31.84 -9.11 7.28
N LEU A 331 -32.15 -8.01 6.59
CA LEU A 331 -33.37 -7.87 5.81
C LEU A 331 -33.05 -7.21 4.49
N SER A 332 -33.77 -7.60 3.44
CA SER A 332 -33.67 -6.94 2.15
C SER A 332 -34.03 -5.45 2.25
N LEU A 333 -33.24 -4.61 1.61
CA LEU A 333 -33.48 -3.18 1.42
C LEU A 333 -34.65 -2.91 0.47
N THR A 334 -35.20 -3.90 -0.21
CA THR A 334 -36.42 -3.71 -1.02
C THR A 334 -37.70 -3.85 -0.20
N LEU A 335 -37.65 -4.46 0.99
CA LEU A 335 -38.83 -4.72 1.81
C LEU A 335 -39.51 -3.42 2.28
N ALA A 336 -40.84 -3.44 2.25
CA ALA A 336 -41.68 -2.40 2.84
C ALA A 336 -41.81 -2.62 4.35
N GLN A 337 -42.14 -1.56 5.08
CA GLN A 337 -42.28 -1.61 6.54
C GLN A 337 -43.18 -2.75 7.05
N PRO A 338 -44.37 -3.03 6.46
CA PRO A 338 -45.23 -4.12 6.92
C PRO A 338 -44.58 -5.51 6.81
N GLU A 339 -43.77 -5.74 5.77
CA GLU A 339 -43.07 -7.00 5.56
C GLU A 339 -41.93 -7.16 6.56
N VAL A 340 -41.20 -6.07 6.83
CA VAL A 340 -40.17 -6.03 7.88
C VAL A 340 -40.77 -6.33 9.25
N GLU A 341 -41.91 -5.74 9.58
CA GLU A 341 -42.62 -5.99 10.84
C GLU A 341 -43.05 -7.46 10.96
N ALA A 342 -43.58 -8.05 9.89
CA ALA A 342 -43.98 -9.46 9.87
C ALA A 342 -42.77 -10.39 10.10
N ILE A 343 -41.65 -10.14 9.42
CA ILE A 343 -40.42 -10.94 9.59
C ILE A 343 -39.86 -10.79 11.00
N LEU A 344 -39.84 -9.57 11.53
CA LEU A 344 -39.38 -9.29 12.90
C LEU A 344 -40.23 -10.03 13.93
N LEU A 345 -41.56 -9.97 13.80
CA LEU A 345 -42.49 -10.65 14.70
C LEU A 345 -42.44 -12.18 14.58
N ALA A 346 -42.08 -12.72 13.42
CA ALA A 346 -41.86 -14.15 13.23
C ALA A 346 -40.50 -14.64 13.79
N ASN A 347 -39.58 -13.74 14.12
CA ASN A 347 -38.24 -14.11 14.57
C ASN A 347 -38.22 -14.63 16.01
N GLU A 348 -37.83 -15.89 16.21
CA GLU A 348 -37.82 -16.55 17.52
C GLU A 348 -36.92 -15.87 18.56
N GLN A 349 -35.76 -15.34 18.13
CA GLN A 349 -34.83 -14.65 19.03
C GLN A 349 -35.42 -13.32 19.49
N PHE A 350 -36.07 -12.58 18.59
CA PHE A 350 -36.77 -11.35 18.92
C PHE A 350 -37.92 -11.60 19.90
N GLN A 351 -38.71 -12.65 19.69
CA GLN A 351 -39.80 -13.02 20.60
C GLN A 351 -39.32 -13.31 22.03
N LYS A 352 -38.14 -13.93 22.20
CA LYS A 352 -37.52 -14.13 23.52
C LYS A 352 -37.19 -12.82 24.23
N PHE A 353 -36.92 -11.73 23.51
CA PHE A 353 -36.62 -10.43 24.11
C PHE A 353 -37.85 -9.63 24.53
N LEU A 354 -39.05 -10.04 24.11
CA LEU A 354 -40.30 -9.37 24.47
C LEU A 354 -40.83 -9.79 25.84
N ASP A 355 -40.34 -10.88 26.44
CA ASP A 355 -40.78 -11.41 27.74
C ASP A 355 -42.31 -11.48 27.88
N GLY A 356 -43.01 -11.86 26.81
CA GLY A 356 -44.48 -11.96 26.76
C GLY A 356 -45.24 -10.63 26.64
N LYS A 357 -44.55 -9.49 26.49
CA LYS A 357 -45.17 -8.18 26.28
C LYS A 357 -45.39 -7.91 24.79
N ALA A 358 -46.60 -7.46 24.44
CA ALA A 358 -46.91 -7.09 23.07
C ALA A 358 -46.24 -5.76 22.67
N PRO A 359 -45.66 -5.64 21.47
CA PRO A 359 -45.16 -4.36 20.94
C PRO A 359 -46.27 -3.32 20.84
N LYS A 360 -46.05 -2.11 21.38
CA LYS A 360 -46.97 -0.98 21.24
C LYS A 360 -46.74 -0.21 19.95
N LYS A 361 -45.48 -0.10 19.52
CA LYS A 361 -45.08 0.62 18.31
C LYS A 361 -43.77 0.08 17.77
N ILE A 362 -43.73 -0.18 16.46
CA ILE A 362 -42.49 -0.49 15.76
C ILE A 362 -42.10 0.76 14.95
N ILE A 363 -40.85 1.19 15.11
CA ILE A 363 -40.26 2.31 14.38
C ILE A 363 -39.21 1.74 13.45
N PHE A 364 -39.54 1.70 12.17
CA PHE A 364 -38.62 1.28 11.12
C PHE A 364 -38.03 2.51 10.43
N VAL A 365 -36.70 2.61 10.43
CA VAL A 365 -35.97 3.58 9.61
C VAL A 365 -35.12 2.79 8.62
N LYS A 366 -35.57 2.78 7.36
CA LYS A 366 -34.94 2.04 6.26
C LYS A 366 -33.45 2.37 6.13
N GLY A 367 -32.63 1.33 6.05
CA GLY A 367 -31.16 1.42 6.02
C GLY A 367 -30.51 1.95 7.30
N LYS A 368 -31.23 1.99 8.43
CA LYS A 368 -30.69 2.49 9.71
C LYS A 368 -30.99 1.60 10.91
N ILE A 369 -32.26 1.45 11.31
CA ILE A 369 -32.60 0.81 12.60
C ILE A 369 -34.06 0.34 12.63
N ILE A 370 -34.31 -0.70 13.43
CA ILE A 370 -35.64 -1.09 13.90
C ILE A 370 -35.69 -0.86 15.41
N ASN A 371 -36.56 0.02 15.90
CA ASN A 371 -36.76 0.23 17.33
C ASN A 371 -38.20 -0.11 17.73
N VAL A 372 -38.32 -0.98 18.72
CA VAL A 372 -39.61 -1.48 19.20
C VAL A 372 -39.89 -0.91 20.58
N VAL A 373 -41.05 -0.28 20.72
CA VAL A 373 -41.56 0.25 21.98
C VAL A 373 -42.49 -0.80 22.58
N VAL A 374 -42.20 -1.20 23.82
CA VAL A 374 -42.92 -2.25 24.56
C VAL A 374 -43.44 -1.68 25.88
#